data_AF-A0AA97DXA1-F1
#
_entry.id   AF-A0AA97DXA1-F1
#
_cell.length_a   1.000
_cell.length_b   1.000
_cell.length_c   1.000
_cell.angle_alpha   90.00
_cell.angle_beta   90.00
_cell.angle_gamma   90.00
#
_symmetry.space_group_name_H-M   'P 1'
#
loop_
_entity.id
_entity.type
_entity.pdbx_description
1 polymer ?
#
loop_
_entity_poly.entity_id
_entity_poly.type
_entity_poly.pdbx_seq_one_letter_code
_entity_poly.pdbx_strand_id
1 'polypeptide(L)'
;MTLFLQIGARPKIKENFEKECGCELNFVALDSSVGILSRVQLEGKSSQADVLLGLDLNLMEAAKQTGLLATHSVDTSEVTVAGGWNDTTFVPFD
;
A
#
# COMPACT_ATOMS: atom_id res chain seq x y z
N MET A 1 -11.56 3.97 5.28
CA MET A 1 -10.19 3.97 4.72
C MET A 1 -10.19 3.09 3.49
N THR A 2 -9.65 3.56 2.37
CA THR A 2 -9.68 2.88 1.08
C THR A 2 -8.28 2.36 0.72
N LEU A 3 -8.19 1.07 0.45
CA LEU A 3 -6.95 0.39 0.10
C LEU A 3 -7.03 -0.18 -1.30
N PHE A 4 -6.01 0.08 -2.10
CA PHE A 4 -5.84 -0.61 -3.38
C PHE A 4 -5.05 -1.88 -3.13
N LEU A 5 -5.65 -3.04 -3.45
CA LEU A 5 -5.11 -4.35 -3.09
C LEU A 5 -5.26 -5.37 -4.22
N GLN A 6 -4.21 -6.16 -4.45
CA GLN A 6 -4.22 -7.32 -5.35
C GLN A 6 -5.10 -8.47 -4.82
N ILE A 7 -5.67 -9.28 -5.72
CA ILE A 7 -6.88 -10.07 -5.47
C ILE A 7 -6.79 -11.19 -4.40
N GLY A 8 -5.61 -11.55 -3.88
CA GLY A 8 -5.43 -12.76 -3.05
C GLY A 8 -5.69 -12.64 -1.54
N ALA A 9 -5.49 -11.48 -0.90
CA ALA A 9 -5.34 -11.40 0.57
C ALA A 9 -6.54 -10.78 1.34
N ARG A 10 -7.64 -10.47 0.64
CA ARG A 10 -8.65 -9.50 1.10
C ARG A 10 -9.46 -9.90 2.35
N PRO A 11 -10.01 -11.14 2.49
CA PRO A 11 -11.05 -11.37 3.49
C PRO A 11 -10.53 -11.34 4.93
N LYS A 12 -9.36 -11.94 5.16
CA LYS A 12 -8.75 -12.03 6.50
C LYS A 12 -8.20 -10.70 6.98
N ILE A 13 -7.58 -9.93 6.07
CA ILE A 13 -7.06 -8.59 6.41
C ILE A 13 -8.21 -7.68 6.79
N LYS A 14 -9.32 -7.70 6.03
CA LYS A 14 -10.51 -6.91 6.35
C LYS A 14 -10.98 -7.18 7.77
N GLU A 15 -11.27 -8.43 8.07
CA GLU A 15 -11.89 -8.80 9.33
C GLU A 15 -11.01 -8.48 10.54
N ASN A 16 -9.71 -8.75 10.46
CA ASN A 16 -8.79 -8.48 11.57
C ASN A 16 -8.53 -6.98 11.74
N PHE A 17 -8.34 -6.25 10.64
CA PHE A 17 -8.04 -4.83 10.70
C PHE A 17 -9.24 -4.00 11.17
N GLU A 18 -10.45 -4.31 10.70
CA GLU A 18 -11.68 -3.64 11.13
C GLU A 18 -11.95 -3.83 12.63
N LYS A 19 -11.57 -5.00 13.19
CA LYS A 19 -11.67 -5.27 14.64
C LYS A 19 -10.71 -4.41 15.47
N GLU A 20 -9.52 -4.11 14.95
CA GLU A 20 -8.53 -3.29 15.65
C GLU A 20 -8.78 -1.79 15.49
N CYS A 21 -9.07 -1.32 14.28
CA CYS A 21 -9.24 0.12 14.02
C CYS A 21 -10.64 0.64 14.35
N GLY A 22 -11.66 -0.23 14.45
CA GLY A 22 -13.06 0.20 14.57
C GLY A 22 -13.56 1.02 13.37
N CYS A 23 -12.94 0.82 12.21
CA CYS A 23 -13.15 1.60 10.99
C CYS A 23 -13.63 0.70 9.85
N GLU A 24 -14.28 1.27 8.84
CA GLU A 24 -14.67 0.53 7.64
C GLU A 24 -13.54 0.54 6.60
N LEU A 25 -13.14 -0.67 6.20
CA LEU A 25 -12.06 -0.91 5.25
C LEU A 25 -12.63 -1.19 3.85
N ASN A 26 -12.35 -0.28 2.92
CA ASN A 26 -12.79 -0.36 1.53
C ASN A 26 -11.67 -0.89 0.64
N PHE A 27 -11.80 -2.12 0.16
CA PHE A 27 -10.82 -2.69 -0.77
C PHE A 27 -11.22 -2.46 -2.22
N VAL A 28 -10.35 -1.78 -2.96
CA VAL A 28 -10.45 -1.67 -4.41
C VAL A 28 -9.55 -2.73 -5.04
N ALA A 29 -10.20 -3.71 -5.66
CA ALA A 29 -9.59 -4.76 -6.44
C ALA A 29 -8.89 -4.22 -7.68
N LEU A 30 -7.60 -4.51 -7.81
CA LEU A 30 -6.89 -4.35 -9.07
C LEU A 30 -6.18 -5.66 -9.41
N ASP A 31 -6.08 -5.94 -10.71
CA ASP A 31 -5.64 -7.23 -11.23
C ASP A 31 -4.11 -7.39 -11.21
N SER A 32 -3.37 -6.30 -10.98
CA SER A 32 -1.89 -6.31 -10.91
C SER A 32 -1.34 -5.12 -10.12
N SER A 33 -0.10 -5.27 -9.63
CA SER A 33 0.71 -4.21 -9.01
C SER A 33 0.91 -3.01 -9.94
N VAL A 34 1.08 -3.26 -11.24
CA VAL A 34 1.11 -2.22 -12.29
C VAL A 34 -0.22 -1.48 -12.37
N GLY A 35 -1.34 -2.21 -12.33
CA GLY A 35 -2.68 -1.62 -12.34
C GLY A 35 -2.92 -0.70 -11.14
N ILE A 36 -2.40 -1.04 -9.96
CA ILE A 36 -2.42 -0.18 -8.77
C ILE A 36 -1.71 1.14 -9.05
N LEU A 37 -0.46 1.08 -9.52
CA LEU A 37 0.32 2.29 -9.78
C LEU A 37 -0.27 3.14 -10.92
N SER A 38 -0.67 2.52 -12.03
CA SER A 38 -1.26 3.23 -13.17
C SER A 38 -2.55 3.96 -12.77
N ARG A 39 -3.38 3.35 -11.92
CA ARG A 39 -4.61 4.01 -11.45
C ARG A 39 -4.30 5.23 -10.58
N VAL A 40 -3.33 5.12 -9.68
CA VAL A 40 -2.89 6.26 -8.86
C VAL A 40 -2.34 7.38 -9.73
N GLN A 41 -1.56 7.05 -10.76
CA GLN A 41 -1.06 8.04 -11.72
C GLN A 41 -2.18 8.74 -12.49
N LEU A 42 -3.23 8.00 -12.88
CA LEU A 42 -4.39 8.54 -13.58
C LEU A 42 -5.30 9.39 -12.67
N GLU A 43 -5.52 8.95 -11.43
CA GLU A 43 -6.35 9.68 -10.45
C GLU A 43 -5.61 10.87 -9.82
N GLY A 44 -4.28 10.81 -9.73
CA GLY A 44 -3.43 11.85 -9.18
C GLY A 44 -3.86 12.25 -7.76
N LYS A 45 -4.02 13.56 -7.54
CA LYS A 45 -4.49 14.12 -6.25
C LYS A 45 -5.95 13.82 -5.93
N SER A 46 -6.71 13.34 -6.90
CA SER A 46 -8.12 12.94 -6.72
C SER A 46 -8.24 11.45 -6.38
N SER A 47 -7.13 10.74 -6.19
CA SER A 47 -7.18 9.35 -5.80
C SER A 47 -7.85 9.20 -4.44
N GLN A 48 -8.78 8.26 -4.37
CA GLN A 48 -9.43 7.90 -3.12
C GLN A 48 -8.61 6.87 -2.34
N ALA A 49 -7.47 6.42 -2.87
CA ALA A 49 -6.61 5.45 -2.20
C ALA A 49 -5.85 6.11 -1.05
N ASP A 50 -6.07 5.62 0.17
CA ASP A 50 -5.30 5.99 1.34
C ASP A 50 -4.01 5.16 1.43
N VAL A 51 -4.06 3.88 1.04
CA VAL A 51 -2.90 2.96 1.06
C VAL A 51 -2.87 2.11 -0.20
N LEU A 52 -1.66 1.90 -0.73
CA LEU A 52 -1.37 0.99 -1.83
C LEU A 52 -0.71 -0.26 -1.28
N LEU A 53 -1.35 -1.42 -1.48
CA LEU A 53 -0.86 -2.70 -0.96
C LEU A 53 -0.64 -3.68 -2.12
N GLY A 54 0.57 -4.24 -2.20
CA GLY A 54 0.97 -5.15 -3.27
C GLY A 54 1.70 -4.46 -4.42
N LEU A 55 2.43 -3.37 -4.15
CA LEU A 55 3.42 -2.84 -5.09
C LEU A 55 4.69 -3.69 -5.01
N ASP A 56 5.18 -4.12 -6.17
CA ASP A 56 6.46 -4.83 -6.27
C ASP A 56 7.65 -3.88 -6.06
N LEU A 57 8.79 -4.44 -5.63
CA LEU A 57 10.03 -3.69 -5.44
C LEU A 57 10.47 -2.93 -6.71
N ASN A 58 10.23 -3.50 -7.89
CA ASN A 58 10.56 -2.88 -9.18
C ASN A 58 9.73 -1.62 -9.47
N LEU A 59 8.56 -1.48 -8.84
CA LEU A 59 7.68 -0.32 -9.01
C LEU A 59 7.91 0.76 -7.96
N MET A 60 8.69 0.49 -6.91
CA MET A 60 8.93 1.44 -5.83
C MET A 60 9.56 2.75 -6.33
N GLU A 61 10.60 2.67 -7.15
CA GLU A 61 11.24 3.87 -7.73
C GLU A 61 10.27 4.66 -8.61
N ALA A 62 9.58 3.97 -9.53
CA ALA A 62 8.60 4.60 -10.42
C ALA A 62 7.49 5.28 -9.62
N ALA A 63 7.02 4.65 -8.54
CA ALA A 63 5.99 5.18 -7.67
C ALA A 63 6.49 6.39 -6.86
N LYS A 64 7.73 6.39 -6.36
CA LYS A 64 8.33 7.59 -5.72
C LYS A 64 8.44 8.76 -6.69
N GLN A 65 8.86 8.49 -7.93
CA GLN A 65 8.99 9.52 -8.95
C GLN A 65 7.67 10.19 -9.31
N THR A 66 6.52 9.54 -9.05
CA THR A 66 5.21 10.19 -9.25
C THR A 66 4.99 11.39 -8.34
N GLY A 67 5.66 11.45 -7.18
CA GLY A 67 5.39 12.47 -6.16
C GLY A 67 3.98 12.41 -5.57
N LEU A 68 3.25 11.31 -5.80
CA LEU A 68 1.88 11.09 -5.29
C LEU A 68 1.86 10.31 -3.97
N LEU A 69 2.99 9.75 -3.55
CA LEU A 69 3.11 9.01 -2.30
C LEU A 69 3.57 9.92 -1.16
N ALA A 70 3.01 9.69 0.02
CA ALA A 70 3.41 10.35 1.26
C ALA A 70 4.39 9.50 2.05
N THR A 71 5.17 10.12 2.93
CA THR A 71 5.98 9.40 3.92
C THR A 71 5.09 8.70 4.94
N HIS A 72 5.39 7.45 5.27
CA HIS A 72 4.67 6.73 6.32
C HIS A 72 5.15 7.15 7.71
N SER A 73 4.31 6.90 8.71
CA SER A 73 4.65 7.05 10.13
C SER A 73 4.64 5.71 10.89
N VAL A 74 4.66 4.60 10.14
CA VAL A 74 4.74 3.25 10.71
C VAL A 74 6.14 3.01 11.28
N ASP A 75 6.19 2.44 12.49
CA ASP A 75 7.42 1.98 13.11
C ASP A 75 7.91 0.69 12.43
N THR A 76 9.08 0.77 11.80
CA THR A 76 9.73 -0.34 11.11
C THR A 76 10.89 -0.95 11.91
N SER A 77 11.01 -0.62 13.21
CA SER A 77 12.07 -1.14 14.08
C SER A 77 12.10 -2.67 14.18
N GLU A 78 10.94 -3.32 14.10
CA GLU A 78 10.78 -4.77 14.12
C GLU A 78 10.95 -5.43 12.74
N VAL A 79 11.20 -4.65 11.68
CA VAL A 79 11.36 -5.19 10.32
C VAL A 79 12.76 -5.80 10.16
N THR A 80 12.80 -7.14 10.09
CA THR A 80 14.04 -7.90 9.90
C THR A 80 14.21 -8.30 8.43
N VAL A 81 14.83 -7.42 7.63
CA VAL A 81 15.24 -7.74 6.25
C VAL A 81 16.77 -7.76 6.13
N ALA A 82 17.28 -8.62 5.24
CA ALA A 82 18.72 -8.70 4.98
C ALA A 82 19.22 -7.38 4.38
N GLY A 83 20.09 -6.68 5.12
CA GLY A 83 20.57 -5.34 4.75
C GLY A 83 19.85 -4.17 5.43
N GLY A 84 18.84 -4.46 6.26
CA GLY A 84 18.04 -3.45 6.96
C GLY A 84 16.99 -2.78 6.06
N TRP A 85 15.92 -2.27 6.67
CA TRP A 85 14.91 -1.48 5.97
C TRP A 85 14.98 -0.02 6.42
N ASN A 86 15.09 0.90 5.46
CA ASN A 86 15.16 2.34 5.75
C ASN A 86 14.41 3.17 4.71
N ASP A 87 13.34 2.61 4.13
CA ASP A 87 12.47 3.38 3.26
C ASP A 87 11.51 4.22 4.11
N THR A 88 11.26 5.46 3.70
CA THR A 88 10.34 6.38 4.39
C THR A 88 8.96 6.43 3.74
N THR A 89 8.78 5.78 2.59
CA THR A 89 7.53 5.73 1.82
C THR A 89 6.91 4.35 1.84
N PHE A 90 7.73 3.30 1.82
CA PHE A 90 7.27 1.92 1.76
C PHE A 90 7.55 1.15 3.04
N VAL A 91 6.63 0.27 3.38
CA VAL A 91 6.77 -0.67 4.49
C VAL A 91 6.66 -2.08 3.92
N PRO A 92 7.63 -2.97 4.18
CA PRO A 92 7.56 -4.36 3.74
C PRO A 92 6.53 -5.08 4.60
N PHE A 93 5.82 -6.01 3.98
CA PHE A 93 4.81 -6.83 4.63
C PHE A 93 4.97 -8.28 4.13
N ASP A 94 4.72 -9.25 5.01
CA ASP A 94 4.67 -10.69 4.74
C ASP A 94 3.53 -11.29 5.60
#